data_AF-A0A8W7PR60-F1
#
_entry.id   AF-A0A8W7PR60-F1
#
_cell.length_a   1.000
_cell.length_b   1.000
_cell.length_c   1.000
_cell.angle_alpha   90.00
_cell.angle_beta   90.00
_cell.angle_gamma   90.00
#
_symmetry.space_group_name_H-M   'P 1'
#
loop_
_entity.id
_entity.type
_entity.pdbx_description
1 polymer ?
#
loop_
_entity_poly.entity_id
_entity_poly.type
_entity_poly.pdbx_seq_one_letter_code
_entity_poly.pdbx_strand_id
1 'polypeptide(L)'
;MSMPDVVDIRNEINKEHVRESLDRNGDEQQLVQDVNDALGTRKGHDPTNHLVRARMPVERYACDYNMNHKRRGLALIFNHENFDVPQLRSRAGTNVDCENLTASLKGLDFEVHVFKDLKLRDLQKEVERE
;
A
#
# COMPACT_ATOMS: atom_id res chain seq x y z
N MET A 1 10.21 6.96 50.51
CA MET A 1 9.00 7.47 49.85
C MET A 1 8.55 6.39 48.88
N SER A 2 7.38 5.80 49.14
CA SER A 2 6.86 4.61 48.45
C SER A 2 6.21 5.00 47.13
N MET A 3 6.45 4.23 46.08
CA MET A 3 5.74 4.37 44.80
C MET A 3 4.30 3.87 44.93
N PRO A 4 3.31 4.50 44.27
CA PRO A 4 1.96 3.97 44.20
C PRO A 4 1.77 2.96 43.06
N ASP A 5 0.88 2.00 43.31
CA ASP A 5 0.57 0.82 42.50
C ASP A 5 -0.14 1.12 41.16
N VAL A 6 0.14 0.24 40.18
CA VAL A 6 -0.51 0.18 38.87
C VAL A 6 -1.90 -0.45 39.04
N VAL A 7 -2.95 0.35 38.93
CA VAL A 7 -4.35 -0.12 38.94
C VAL A 7 -5.11 0.47 37.74
N ASP A 8 -5.48 -0.42 36.82
CA ASP A 8 -6.60 -0.42 35.87
C ASP A 8 -7.02 0.86 35.12
N ILE A 9 -6.25 1.23 34.09
CA ILE A 9 -6.65 2.19 33.03
C ILE A 9 -7.78 1.63 32.12
N ARG A 10 -8.05 0.32 32.17
CA ARG A 10 -9.01 -0.36 31.29
C ARG A 10 -10.47 -0.04 31.57
N ASN A 11 -10.80 0.51 32.74
CA ASN A 11 -12.21 0.70 33.14
C ASN A 11 -12.72 2.14 32.97
N GLU A 12 -11.84 3.11 32.73
CA GLU A 12 -12.24 4.52 32.51
C GLU A 12 -12.62 4.80 31.05
N ILE A 13 -11.99 4.13 30.09
CA ILE A 13 -12.25 4.29 28.64
C ILE A 13 -13.68 3.85 28.27
N ASN A 14 -14.24 2.86 28.99
CA ASN A 14 -15.58 2.36 28.75
C ASN A 14 -16.69 3.26 29.34
N LYS A 15 -16.36 4.21 30.22
CA LYS A 15 -17.37 5.06 30.88
C LYS A 15 -17.62 6.37 30.13
N GLU A 16 -16.65 6.84 29.34
CA GLU A 16 -16.79 7.97 28.41
C GLU A 16 -17.68 7.59 27.21
N HIS A 17 -17.55 6.36 26.67
CA HIS A 17 -18.29 5.91 25.49
C HIS A 17 -19.81 5.69 25.68
N VAL A 18 -20.30 5.56 26.92
CA VAL A 18 -21.73 5.27 27.19
C VAL A 18 -22.54 6.54 27.48
N ARG A 19 -21.89 7.70 27.66
CA ARG A 19 -22.58 8.94 28.07
C ARG A 19 -23.01 9.87 26.94
N GLU A 20 -22.60 9.60 25.71
CA GLU A 20 -22.95 10.45 24.55
C GLU A 20 -24.20 10.00 23.78
N SER A 21 -24.94 8.98 24.26
CA SER A 21 -26.08 8.42 23.52
C SER A 21 -27.46 9.00 23.89
N LEU A 22 -27.56 10.16 24.54
CA LEU A 22 -28.86 10.82 24.75
C LEU A 22 -28.76 12.34 24.53
N ASP A 23 -29.63 12.83 23.64
CA ASP A 23 -30.00 14.22 23.33
C ASP A 23 -29.24 14.92 22.18
N ARG A 24 -29.82 14.84 20.96
CA ARG A 24 -30.42 16.01 20.26
C ARG A 24 -30.93 15.65 18.86
N ASN A 25 -32.19 16.00 18.61
CA ASN A 25 -32.79 16.12 17.29
C ASN A 25 -32.15 17.27 16.50
N GLY A 26 -31.91 17.09 15.19
CA GLY A 26 -31.64 18.18 14.24
C GLY A 26 -30.47 17.91 13.29
N ASP A 27 -30.84 17.63 12.03
CA ASP A 27 -30.17 18.02 10.78
C ASP A 27 -28.79 17.47 10.38
N GLU A 28 -28.75 17.14 9.08
CA GLU A 28 -27.62 16.81 8.21
C GLU A 28 -26.92 15.48 8.48
N GLN A 29 -27.33 14.45 7.71
CA GLN A 29 -26.46 13.34 7.35
C GLN A 29 -25.31 13.90 6.51
N GLN A 30 -24.31 14.48 7.16
CA GLN A 30 -23.03 14.73 6.52
C GLN A 30 -22.38 13.36 6.34
N LEU A 31 -22.68 12.73 5.21
CA LEU A 31 -21.88 11.65 4.66
C LEU A 31 -20.44 12.14 4.73
N VAL A 32 -19.65 11.58 5.64
CA VAL A 32 -18.21 11.77 5.65
C VAL A 32 -17.79 11.35 4.26
N GLN A 33 -17.47 12.33 3.43
CA GLN A 33 -17.17 12.11 2.04
C GLN A 33 -15.81 11.42 2.04
N ASP A 34 -15.82 10.08 1.94
CA ASP A 34 -14.61 9.31 1.71
C ASP A 34 -13.92 10.00 0.52
N VAL A 35 -12.73 10.55 0.77
CA VAL A 35 -11.97 11.23 -0.26
C VAL A 35 -11.49 10.11 -1.17
N ASN A 36 -12.18 9.95 -2.29
CA ASN A 36 -11.94 8.87 -3.23
C ASN A 36 -10.66 9.14 -4.03
N ASP A 37 -9.49 9.02 -3.41
CA ASP A 37 -8.19 9.11 -4.07
C ASP A 37 -7.86 7.83 -4.90
N ALA A 38 -8.57 6.73 -4.63
CA ALA A 38 -8.35 5.42 -5.23
C ALA A 38 -9.27 5.08 -6.43
N LEU A 39 -9.82 6.07 -7.15
CA LEU A 39 -10.50 5.79 -8.41
C LEU A 39 -9.48 5.71 -9.55
N GLY A 40 -9.05 4.48 -9.82
CA GLY A 40 -8.40 4.15 -11.09
C GLY A 40 -9.25 4.62 -12.28
N THR A 41 -8.58 4.92 -13.40
CA THR A 41 -9.15 5.43 -14.65
C THR A 41 -10.12 4.44 -15.32
N ARG A 42 -11.32 4.24 -14.79
CA ARG A 42 -12.40 3.54 -15.50
C ARG A 42 -13.71 4.31 -15.45
N LYS A 43 -14.22 4.60 -16.64
CA LYS A 43 -15.59 5.11 -16.89
C LYS A 43 -16.61 4.15 -16.28
N GLY A 44 -17.53 4.71 -15.49
CA GLY A 44 -18.83 4.12 -15.16
C GLY A 44 -18.86 3.24 -13.91
N HIS A 45 -19.20 3.82 -12.75
CA HIS A 45 -19.62 3.07 -11.57
C HIS A 45 -21.14 2.90 -11.61
N ASP A 46 -21.61 1.70 -11.95
CA ASP A 46 -22.95 1.26 -11.58
C ASP A 46 -22.85 0.68 -10.15
N PRO A 47 -23.46 1.34 -9.14
CA PRO A 47 -23.34 0.92 -7.74
C PRO A 47 -24.01 -0.43 -7.45
N THR A 48 -24.77 -0.99 -8.39
CA THR A 48 -25.50 -2.26 -8.21
C THR A 48 -24.70 -3.49 -8.67
N ASN A 49 -23.58 -3.31 -9.39
CA ASN A 49 -22.82 -4.44 -9.88
C ASN A 49 -21.89 -5.02 -8.79
N HIS A 50 -22.40 -5.99 -8.04
CA HIS A 50 -21.66 -6.73 -7.01
C HIS A 50 -20.38 -7.42 -7.51
N LEU A 51 -20.15 -7.49 -8.82
CA LEU A 51 -18.95 -8.09 -9.43
C LEU A 51 -17.71 -7.17 -9.38
N VAL A 52 -17.86 -5.89 -9.01
CA VAL A 52 -16.75 -4.92 -8.98
C VAL A 52 -16.41 -4.54 -7.54
N ARG A 53 -16.04 -5.53 -6.72
CA ARG A 53 -15.57 -5.29 -5.35
C ARG A 53 -14.24 -6.02 -5.10
N ALA A 54 -13.26 -5.30 -4.59
CA ALA A 54 -12.01 -5.89 -4.11
C ALA A 54 -12.17 -6.42 -2.68
N ARG A 55 -11.38 -7.43 -2.32
CA ARG A 55 -11.28 -7.91 -0.94
C ARG A 55 -10.50 -6.89 -0.11
N MET A 56 -11.04 -6.49 1.03
CA MET A 56 -10.34 -5.63 1.98
C MET A 56 -9.25 -6.44 2.72
N PRO A 57 -7.95 -6.09 2.61
CA PRO A 57 -6.85 -6.86 3.21
C PRO A 57 -6.64 -6.57 4.71
N VAL A 58 -7.14 -5.42 5.19
CA VAL A 58 -6.98 -4.92 6.56
C VAL A 58 -8.18 -4.03 6.93
N GLU A 59 -8.48 -3.83 8.22
CA GLU A 59 -9.57 -2.94 8.66
C GLU A 59 -9.36 -1.48 8.23
N ARG A 60 -10.47 -0.75 8.02
CA ARG A 60 -10.47 0.64 7.53
C ARG A 60 -9.60 1.60 8.36
N TYR A 61 -9.59 1.43 9.68
CA TYR A 61 -8.89 2.31 10.62
C TYR A 61 -7.67 1.63 11.27
N ALA A 62 -7.14 0.58 10.64
CA ALA A 62 -5.91 -0.03 11.10
C ALA A 62 -4.74 0.97 11.02
N CYS A 63 -3.86 0.93 12.02
CA CYS A 63 -2.66 1.76 12.04
C CYS A 63 -1.57 1.24 11.10
N ASP A 64 -1.55 -0.07 10.83
CA ASP A 64 -0.54 -0.74 10.02
C ASP A 64 -1.16 -1.53 8.86
N TYR A 65 -0.41 -1.69 7.77
CA TYR A 65 -0.78 -2.58 6.67
C TYR A 65 -0.71 -4.05 7.11
N ASN A 66 -1.60 -4.88 6.56
CA ASN A 66 -1.47 -6.33 6.70
C ASN A 66 -0.28 -6.85 5.89
N MET A 67 0.89 -6.97 6.52
CA MET A 67 2.09 -7.54 5.91
C MET A 67 2.20 -9.07 6.11
N ASN A 68 1.19 -9.71 6.71
CA ASN A 68 1.15 -11.15 6.99
C ASN A 68 0.38 -11.93 5.91
N HIS A 69 0.73 -11.70 4.64
CA HIS A 69 0.26 -12.49 3.52
C HIS A 69 1.17 -13.69 3.28
N LYS A 70 0.67 -14.76 2.63
CA LYS A 70 1.47 -15.97 2.34
C LYS A 70 2.76 -15.68 1.55
N ARG A 71 2.74 -14.67 0.70
CA ARG A 71 3.90 -14.16 -0.04
C ARG A 71 4.03 -12.68 0.28
N ARG A 72 5.27 -12.19 0.43
CA ARG A 72 5.53 -10.76 0.62
C ARG A 72 5.06 -9.93 -0.57
N GLY A 73 5.32 -10.44 -1.78
CA GLY A 73 4.98 -9.79 -3.04
C GLY A 73 6.05 -10.00 -4.11
N LEU A 74 5.78 -9.49 -5.30
CA LEU A 74 6.71 -9.46 -6.42
C LEU A 74 7.52 -8.16 -6.39
N ALA A 75 8.79 -8.20 -6.78
CA ALA A 75 9.61 -7.02 -6.97
C ALA A 75 10.23 -7.03 -8.37
N LEU A 76 9.77 -6.10 -9.22
CA LEU A 76 10.31 -5.93 -10.57
C LEU A 76 11.37 -4.83 -10.57
N ILE A 77 12.60 -5.16 -10.95
CA ILE A 77 13.72 -4.22 -11.06
C ILE A 77 14.03 -4.02 -12.55
N PHE A 78 13.77 -2.81 -13.05
CA PHE A 78 14.14 -2.39 -14.40
C PHE A 78 15.46 -1.63 -14.35
N ASN A 79 16.56 -2.32 -14.66
CA ASN A 79 17.90 -1.76 -14.64
C ASN A 79 18.29 -1.29 -16.05
N HIS A 80 18.60 0.00 -16.21
CA HIS A 80 19.04 0.58 -17.48
C HIS A 80 20.47 1.11 -17.35
N GLU A 81 21.41 0.37 -17.91
CA GLU A 81 22.82 0.71 -18.02
C GLU A 81 23.12 1.39 -19.35
N ASN A 82 22.59 0.85 -20.45
CA ASN A 82 22.86 1.32 -21.80
C ASN A 82 21.60 1.93 -22.42
N PHE A 83 21.79 3.01 -23.18
CA PHE A 83 20.71 3.68 -23.88
C PHE A 83 20.98 3.67 -25.37
N ASP A 84 19.95 3.32 -26.16
CA ASP A 84 19.96 3.44 -27.63
C ASP A 84 19.96 4.91 -28.11
N VAL A 85 19.92 5.84 -27.17
CA VAL A 85 19.79 7.29 -27.39
C VAL A 85 21.19 7.92 -27.38
N PRO A 86 21.67 8.49 -28.50
CA PRO A 86 23.07 8.89 -28.65
C PRO A 86 23.50 10.04 -27.73
N GLN A 87 22.57 10.85 -27.23
CA GLN A 87 22.85 11.92 -26.27
C GLN A 87 22.97 11.44 -24.81
N LEU A 88 22.59 10.19 -24.51
CA LEU A 88 22.66 9.64 -23.16
C LEU A 88 23.94 8.81 -22.99
N ARG A 89 24.65 9.06 -21.88
CA ARG A 89 25.82 8.26 -21.50
C ARG A 89 25.37 6.99 -20.77
N SER A 90 26.16 5.93 -20.91
CA SER A 90 25.98 4.70 -20.13
C SER A 90 26.11 4.97 -18.63
N ARG A 91 25.28 4.33 -17.82
CA ARG A 91 25.25 4.43 -16.35
C ARG A 91 26.09 3.31 -15.73
N ALA A 92 27.41 3.41 -15.91
CA ALA A 92 28.34 2.47 -15.29
C ALA A 92 28.15 2.42 -13.77
N GLY A 93 28.00 1.21 -13.22
CA GLY A 93 27.77 0.98 -11.79
C GLY A 93 26.34 0.61 -11.42
N THR A 94 25.35 0.84 -12.29
CA THR A 94 23.94 0.51 -12.02
C THR A 94 23.71 -1.00 -11.79
N ASN A 95 24.60 -1.87 -12.30
CA ASN A 95 24.56 -3.31 -12.04
C ASN A 95 24.86 -3.63 -10.57
N VAL A 96 25.79 -2.90 -9.95
CA VAL A 96 26.13 -3.08 -8.52
C VAL A 96 24.93 -2.69 -7.65
N ASP A 97 24.27 -1.58 -7.99
CA ASP A 97 23.04 -1.15 -7.31
C ASP A 97 21.92 -2.21 -7.46
N CYS A 98 21.78 -2.76 -8.67
CA CYS A 98 20.80 -3.79 -8.97
C CYS A 98 21.04 -5.07 -8.16
N GLU A 99 22.29 -5.51 -8.03
CA GLU A 99 22.67 -6.68 -7.24
C GLU A 99 22.39 -6.45 -5.74
N ASN A 100 22.79 -5.29 -5.22
CA ASN A 100 22.56 -4.92 -3.82
C ASN A 100 21.07 -4.84 -3.47
N LEU A 101 20.26 -4.25 -4.37
CA LEU A 101 18.82 -4.16 -4.20
C LEU A 101 18.17 -5.55 -4.29
N THR A 102 18.61 -6.38 -5.22
CA THR A 102 18.14 -7.76 -5.36
C THR A 102 18.39 -8.56 -4.09
N ALA A 103 19.60 -8.47 -3.52
CA ALA A 103 19.95 -9.17 -2.29
C ALA A 103 19.09 -8.70 -1.10
N SER A 104 18.90 -7.38 -0.97
CA SER A 104 18.10 -6.78 0.11
C SER A 104 16.63 -7.19 0.02
N LEU A 105 16.04 -7.14 -1.18
CA LEU A 105 14.62 -7.49 -1.39
C LEU A 105 14.36 -8.98 -1.23
N LYS A 106 15.29 -9.84 -1.68
CA LYS A 106 15.23 -11.28 -1.37
C LYS A 106 15.33 -11.56 0.12
N GLY A 107 16.16 -10.80 0.85
CA GLY A 107 16.22 -10.87 2.32
C GLY A 107 14.91 -10.50 3.02
N LEU A 108 14.07 -9.68 2.37
CA LEU A 108 12.72 -9.33 2.81
C LEU A 108 11.63 -10.28 2.26
N ASP A 109 12.03 -11.41 1.65
CA ASP A 109 11.15 -12.45 1.09
C ASP A 109 10.31 -12.02 -0.13
N PHE A 110 10.80 -11.03 -0.89
CA PHE A 110 10.22 -10.69 -2.19
C PHE A 110 10.67 -11.65 -3.28
N GLU A 111 9.76 -11.93 -4.21
CA GLU A 111 10.06 -12.62 -5.47
C GLU A 111 10.61 -11.59 -6.48
N VAL A 112 11.95 -11.51 -6.59
CA VAL A 112 12.63 -10.48 -7.37
C VAL A 112 12.87 -10.92 -8.81
N HIS A 113 12.39 -10.12 -9.77
CA HIS A 113 12.65 -10.25 -11.20
C HIS A 113 13.45 -9.03 -11.69
N VAL A 114 14.57 -9.28 -12.35
CA VAL A 114 15.46 -8.24 -12.87
C VAL A 114 15.39 -8.22 -14.38
N PHE A 115 15.13 -7.04 -14.95
CA PHE A 115 15.13 -6.80 -16.37
C PHE A 115 16.18 -5.76 -16.72
N LYS A 116 17.04 -6.08 -17.69
CA LYS A 116 18.13 -5.21 -18.11
C LYS A 116 17.83 -4.55 -19.46
N ASP A 117 18.04 -3.24 -19.54
CA ASP A 117 18.01 -2.43 -20.76
C ASP A 117 16.72 -2.62 -21.61
N LEU A 118 15.56 -2.81 -20.95
CA LEU A 118 14.30 -2.98 -21.66
C LEU A 118 13.88 -1.71 -22.41
N LYS A 119 13.26 -1.91 -23.57
CA LYS A 119 12.58 -0.84 -24.29
C LYS A 119 11.22 -0.57 -23.63
N LEU A 120 10.71 0.64 -23.79
CA LEU A 120 9.44 1.07 -23.20
C LEU A 120 8.29 0.09 -23.49
N ARG A 121 8.20 -0.41 -24.72
CA ARG A 121 7.16 -1.36 -25.13
C ARG A 121 7.24 -2.68 -24.38
N ASP A 122 8.44 -3.16 -24.10
CA ASP A 122 8.62 -4.43 -23.41
C ASP A 122 8.45 -4.24 -21.91
N LEU A 123 8.95 -3.14 -21.34
CA LEU A 123 8.67 -2.74 -19.97
C LEU A 123 7.17 -2.68 -19.68
N GLN A 124 6.39 -2.05 -20.56
CA GLN A 124 4.92 -1.99 -20.41
C GLN A 124 4.29 -3.40 -20.41
N LYS A 125 4.73 -4.30 -21.28
CA LYS A 125 4.25 -5.69 -21.29
C LYS A 125 4.60 -6.41 -20.00
N GLU A 126 5.81 -6.21 -19.47
CA GLU A 126 6.23 -6.81 -18.19
C GLU A 126 5.36 -6.31 -17.04
N VAL A 127 5.03 -5.03 -17.00
CA VAL A 127 4.17 -4.43 -15.96
C VAL A 127 2.70 -4.86 -16.10
N GLU A 128 2.19 -5.03 -17.32
CA GLU A 128 0.80 -5.45 -17.55
C GLU A 128 0.58 -6.96 -17.37
N ARG A 129 1.64 -7.77 -17.48
CA ARG A 129 1.53 -9.23 -17.33
C ARG A 129 1.30 -9.64 -15.87
N GLU A 130 1.91 -8.93 -14.94
CA GLU A 130 1.85 -9.20 -13.49
C GLU A 130 0.63 -8.51 -12.84
#